data_AF-A0A2S8B3Q8-F1
#
_entry.id   AF-A0A2S8B3Q8-F1
#
_cell.length_a   1.000
_cell.length_b   1.000
_cell.length_c   1.000
_cell.angle_alpha   90.00
_cell.angle_beta   90.00
_cell.angle_gamma   90.00
#
_symmetry.space_group_name_H-M   'P 1'
#
loop_
_entity.id
_entity.type
_entity.pdbx_description
1 polymer ?
#
loop_
_entity_poly.entity_id
_entity_poly.type
_entity_poly.pdbx_seq_one_letter_code
_entity_poly.pdbx_strand_id
1 'polypeptide(L)'
;MNISNSDFIQLVKRTREKFGVSIDEAHGLIFADEEMRRLVAWRINHDEACKRQAMWDLREKGDHSRFELVGGRIRFRGQGSDH
;
A
#
# COMPACT_ATOMS: atom_id res chain seq x y z
N MET A 1 -7.46 13.59 -4.65
CA MET A 1 -6.67 13.81 -3.40
C MET A 1 -5.19 13.67 -3.76
N ASN A 2 -4.35 14.67 -3.48
CA ASN A 2 -2.91 14.59 -3.78
C ASN A 2 -2.15 14.52 -2.44
N ILE A 3 -1.83 13.30 -1.99
CA ILE A 3 -1.11 13.03 -0.74
C ILE A 3 0.36 12.87 -1.10
N SER A 4 1.27 13.67 -0.52
CA SER A 4 2.71 13.51 -0.77
C SER A 4 3.26 12.24 -0.12
N ASN A 5 4.52 11.86 -0.40
CA ASN A 5 5.20 10.76 0.32
C ASN A 5 5.29 11.07 1.83
N SER A 6 5.57 12.33 2.19
CA SER A 6 5.64 12.76 3.57
C SER A 6 4.29 12.63 4.28
N ASP A 7 3.20 13.08 3.63
CA ASP A 7 1.86 13.01 4.21
C ASP A 7 1.41 11.57 4.46
N PHE A 8 1.75 10.66 3.54
CA PHE A 8 1.44 9.24 3.70
C PHE A 8 2.22 8.62 4.87
N ILE A 9 3.53 8.94 5.00
CA ILE A 9 4.33 8.50 6.15
C ILE A 9 3.74 9.03 7.47
N GLN A 10 3.32 10.29 7.50
CA GLN A 10 2.66 10.88 8.67
C GLN A 10 1.32 10.22 8.97
N LEU A 11 0.54 9.88 7.95
CA LEU A 11 -0.72 9.15 8.11
C LEU A 11 -0.49 7.77 8.74
N VAL A 12 0.51 7.02 8.27
CA VAL A 12 0.89 5.72 8.85
C VAL A 12 1.31 5.86 10.32
N LYS A 13 2.17 6.85 10.63
CA LYS A 13 2.60 7.12 12.02
C LYS A 13 1.43 7.48 12.93
N ARG A 14 0.55 8.38 12.49
CA ARG A 14 -0.64 8.78 13.26
C ARG A 14 -1.61 7.62 13.47
N THR A 15 -1.81 6.78 12.45
CA THR A 15 -2.66 5.58 12.55
C THR A 15 -2.07 4.60 13.56
N ARG A 16 -0.76 4.35 13.48
CA ARG A 16 -0.03 3.52 14.44
C ARG A 16 -0.20 4.02 15.87
N GLU A 17 0.05 5.32 16.12
CA GLU A 17 -0.07 5.93 17.44
C GLU A 17 -1.50 5.92 17.97
N LYS A 18 -2.48 6.26 17.12
CA LYS A 18 -3.90 6.32 17.48
C LYS A 18 -4.46 4.97 17.91
N PHE A 19 -4.07 3.89 17.23
CA PHE A 19 -4.62 2.55 17.46
C PHE A 19 -3.69 1.64 18.28
N GLY A 20 -2.47 2.09 18.59
CA GLY A 20 -1.50 1.29 19.36
C GLY A 20 -1.02 0.03 18.64
N VAL A 21 -1.05 0.02 17.30
CA VAL A 21 -0.76 -1.15 16.47
C VAL A 21 0.66 -1.12 15.89
N SER A 22 1.09 -2.20 15.25
CA SER A 22 2.34 -2.23 14.46
C SER A 22 2.24 -1.38 13.18
N ILE A 23 3.39 -1.09 12.54
CA ILE A 23 3.42 -0.37 11.25
C ILE A 23 2.67 -1.16 10.18
N ASP A 24 2.82 -2.49 10.17
CA ASP A 24 2.13 -3.32 9.20
C ASP A 24 0.62 -3.32 9.45
N GLU A 25 0.15 -3.41 10.68
CA GLU A 25 -1.28 -3.30 10.98
C GLU A 25 -1.84 -1.91 10.65
N ALA A 26 -1.08 -0.84 10.89
CA ALA A 26 -1.46 0.51 10.49
C ALA A 26 -1.66 0.64 8.98
N HIS A 27 -0.77 0.04 8.17
CA HIS A 27 -0.99 -0.07 6.72
C HIS A 27 -2.27 -0.85 6.39
N GLY A 28 -2.53 -1.96 7.10
CA GLY A 28 -3.76 -2.73 6.95
C GLY A 28 -5.02 -1.88 7.18
N LEU A 29 -5.03 -1.08 8.25
CA LEU A 29 -6.14 -0.17 8.56
C LEU A 29 -6.32 0.92 7.50
N ILE A 30 -5.23 1.49 7.00
CA ILE A 30 -5.28 2.52 5.93
C ILE A 30 -5.77 1.90 4.62
N PHE A 31 -5.33 0.69 4.29
CA PHE A 31 -5.71 0.00 3.05
C PHE A 31 -7.07 -0.68 3.13
N ALA A 32 -7.74 -0.68 4.28
CA ALA A 32 -9.15 -1.07 4.35
C ALA A 32 -10.04 -0.11 3.54
N ASP A 33 -9.61 1.15 3.39
CA ASP A 33 -10.28 2.16 2.57
C ASP A 33 -9.97 1.95 1.07
N GLU A 34 -11.02 1.87 0.25
CA GLU A 34 -10.88 1.64 -1.19
C GLU A 34 -10.25 2.83 -1.93
N GLU A 35 -10.59 4.06 -1.58
CA GLU A 35 -10.00 5.26 -2.18
C GLU A 35 -8.51 5.34 -1.88
N MET A 36 -8.12 4.98 -0.64
CA MET A 36 -6.72 4.90 -0.25
C MET A 36 -5.97 3.82 -1.04
N ARG A 37 -6.57 2.65 -1.25
CA ARG A 37 -5.97 1.61 -2.11
C ARG A 37 -5.80 2.10 -3.55
N ARG A 38 -6.81 2.74 -4.13
CA ARG A 38 -6.72 3.30 -5.50
C ARG A 38 -5.61 4.34 -5.60
N LEU A 39 -5.50 5.23 -4.61
CA LEU A 39 -4.44 6.25 -4.55
C LEU A 39 -3.05 5.61 -4.46
N VAL A 40 -2.86 4.64 -3.56
CA VAL A 40 -1.57 3.96 -3.36
C VAL A 40 -1.19 3.15 -4.59
N ALA A 41 -2.13 2.45 -5.21
CA ALA A 41 -1.90 1.72 -6.46
C ALA A 41 -1.47 2.67 -7.59
N TRP A 42 -2.12 3.83 -7.72
CA TRP A 42 -1.71 4.85 -8.70
C TRP A 42 -0.28 5.30 -8.43
N ARG A 43 0.06 5.63 -7.18
CA ARG A 43 1.40 6.11 -6.79
C ARG A 43 2.49 5.07 -7.03
N ILE A 44 2.27 3.81 -6.65
CA ILE A 44 3.23 2.72 -6.89
C ILE A 44 3.57 2.59 -8.38
N ASN A 45 2.63 2.88 -9.28
CA ASN A 45 2.86 2.76 -10.72
C ASN A 45 3.38 4.06 -11.38
N HIS A 46 3.42 5.20 -10.68
CA HIS A 46 3.87 6.49 -11.22
C HIS A 46 5.06 7.11 -10.47
N ASP A 47 5.35 6.68 -9.24
CA ASP A 47 6.46 7.13 -8.41
C ASP A 47 7.43 5.98 -8.15
N GLU A 48 8.68 6.15 -8.59
CA GLU A 48 9.70 5.10 -8.53
C GLU A 48 10.10 4.73 -7.09
N ALA A 49 9.99 5.65 -6.13
CA ALA A 49 10.27 5.35 -4.73
C ALA A 49 9.18 4.44 -4.15
N CYS A 50 7.90 4.75 -4.43
CA CYS A 50 6.76 3.91 -4.07
C CYS A 50 6.86 2.53 -4.73
N LYS A 51 7.25 2.49 -6.01
CA LYS A 51 7.45 1.25 -6.76
C LYS A 51 8.51 0.36 -6.11
N ARG A 52 9.67 0.92 -5.75
CA ARG A 52 10.75 0.17 -5.08
C ARG A 52 10.29 -0.40 -3.74
N GLN A 53 9.54 0.36 -2.95
CA GLN A 53 9.01 -0.12 -1.67
C GLN A 53 8.02 -1.28 -1.87
N ALA A 54 7.11 -1.17 -2.84
CA ALA A 54 6.16 -2.24 -3.14
C ALA A 54 6.86 -3.49 -3.70
N MET A 55 7.89 -3.33 -4.54
CA MET A 55 8.72 -4.45 -5.01
C MET A 55 9.52 -5.10 -3.89
N TRP A 56 9.99 -4.31 -2.91
CA TRP A 56 10.66 -4.85 -1.74
C TRP A 56 9.70 -5.67 -0.87
N ASP A 57 8.48 -5.18 -0.62
CA ASP A 57 7.44 -5.95 0.09
C ASP A 57 7.09 -7.25 -0.65
N LEU A 58 6.94 -7.20 -1.98
CA LEU A 58 6.77 -8.38 -2.83
C LEU A 58 7.91 -9.39 -2.68
N ARG A 59 9.16 -8.91 -2.65
CA ARG A 59 10.34 -9.76 -2.57
C ARG A 59 10.50 -10.40 -1.19
N GLU A 60 10.26 -9.65 -0.12
CA GLU A 60 10.45 -10.14 1.25
C GLU A 60 9.31 -11.02 1.72
N LYS A 61 8.07 -10.67 1.37
CA LYS A 61 6.86 -11.38 1.86
C LYS A 61 6.35 -12.41 0.87
N GLY A 62 6.77 -12.37 -0.40
CA GLY A 62 6.34 -13.31 -1.43
C GLY A 62 4.81 -13.39 -1.53
N ASP A 63 4.27 -14.59 -1.31
CA ASP A 63 2.83 -14.85 -1.33
C ASP A 63 2.04 -14.21 -0.18
N HIS A 64 2.73 -13.78 0.88
CA HIS A 64 2.14 -13.01 1.97
C HIS A 64 2.18 -11.50 1.73
N SER A 65 2.72 -11.04 0.60
CA SER A 65 2.68 -9.63 0.24
C SER A 65 1.24 -9.18 0.02
N ARG A 66 0.97 -7.92 0.40
CA ARG A 66 -0.30 -7.23 0.09
C ARG A 66 -0.43 -6.89 -1.38
N PHE A 67 0.67 -7.00 -2.12
CA PHE A 67 0.76 -6.64 -3.51
C PHE A 67 0.91 -7.88 -4.39
N GLU A 68 0.63 -7.71 -5.67
CA GLU A 68 0.92 -8.67 -6.73
C GLU A 68 1.38 -7.93 -7.99
N LEU A 69 2.24 -8.57 -8.78
CA LEU A 69 2.69 -8.05 -10.07
C LEU A 69 1.84 -8.69 -11.17
N VAL A 70 0.99 -7.89 -11.82
CA VAL A 70 0.08 -8.36 -12.88
C VAL A 70 0.35 -7.55 -14.15
N GLY A 71 0.79 -8.23 -15.21
CA GLY A 71 1.03 -7.59 -16.51
C GLY A 71 2.02 -6.42 -16.45
N GLY A 72 3.04 -6.51 -15.61
CA GLY A 72 4.05 -5.46 -15.42
C GLY A 72 3.62 -4.29 -14.53
N ARG A 73 2.43 -4.35 -13.91
CA ARG A 73 1.94 -3.35 -12.95
C ARG A 73 1.75 -3.96 -11.57
N ILE A 74 2.04 -3.19 -10.53
CA ILE A 74 1.83 -3.63 -9.15
C ILE A 74 0.41 -3.26 -8.73
N ARG A 75 -0.31 -4.23 -8.15
CA ARG A 75 -1.70 -4.09 -7.68
C ARG A 75 -1.82 -4.64 -6.26
N PHE A 76 -2.91 -4.32 -5.58
CA PHE A 76 -3.24 -4.95 -4.31
C PHE A 76 -3.78 -6.36 -4.55
N ARG A 77 -3.20 -7.35 -3.86
CA ARG A 77 -3.65 -8.74 -3.90
C ARG A 77 -5.07 -8.84 -3.35
N GLY A 78 -5.92 -9.62 -4.02
CA GLY A 78 -7.33 -9.76 -3.63
C GLY A 78 -8.25 -8.61 -4.08
N GLN A 79 -7.77 -7.68 -4.92
CA GLN A 79 -8.65 -6.78 -5.69
C GLN A 79 -9.21 -7.43 -6.97
N GLY A 80 -9.01 -8.74 -7.15
CA GLY A 80 -9.68 -9.52 -8.18
C GLY A 80 -10.52 -10.60 -7.53
N SER A 81 -11.82 -10.34 -7.36
CA SER A 81 -12.92 -11.31 -7.51
C SER A 81 -14.26 -10.54 -7.55
N ASP A 82 -15.01 -10.79 -8.63
CA ASP A 82 -16.43 -10.50 -8.90
C ASP A 82 -16.92 -9.04 -9.09
N HIS A 83 -16.97 -8.59 -10.35
CA HIS A 83 -18.22 -8.64 -11.16
C HIS A 83 -17.91 -8.52 -12.66
#